data_AF-A0A816HGI8-F1
#
_entry.id   AF-A0A816HGI8-F1
#
_cell.length_a   1.000
_cell.length_b   1.000
_cell.length_c   1.000
_cell.angle_alpha   90.00
_cell.angle_beta   90.00
_cell.angle_gamma   90.00
#
_symmetry.space_group_name_H-M   'P 1'
#
loop_
_entity.id
_entity.type
_entity.pdbx_description
1 polymer ?
#
loop_
_entity_poly.entity_id
_entity_poly.type
_entity_poly.pdbx_seq_one_letter_code
_entity_poly.pdbx_strand_id
1 'polypeptide(L)'
;VILERFPWNDNGKIDRKSLPPAEFRNTINLELKRPNTRIETVVHQLWCDIFHRDEIPIDSNIFSIGGHSLLLMKLFYRYQTTFELEINSLSITSFFAHSTIVDHSRLISQAISAKNNLEQSWFALHLTEGMDLNLEKERVFLDEQIRFPSKNHNVMYVIPLVYRISSTDQNLSIDRLHRALHTVIGKHRVLCTGFHFDWNGMIVQHCFNINDQETYGFSVVNVNNDLDTDGIMKEVINRCDLFDLSKGRVLCCHIIRRHNGDTLKVDDLIIFTIHHLVFDGTSVSVFLNDLSFAYANDLSFSMSENLLQCIDTSVYERLIDMTRSRHFWYSQLKDYNFTRSLSLPVDRHCLSMDYRSGSQSATQ
;
A
#
# COMPACT_ATOMS: atom_id res chain seq x y z
N VAL A 1 -24.66 -24.88 16.60
CA VAL A 1 -26.03 -25.43 16.44
C VAL A 1 -26.04 -26.34 15.22
N ILE A 2 -26.63 -27.53 15.29
CA ILE A 2 -26.87 -28.40 14.13
C ILE A 2 -28.35 -28.24 13.75
N LEU A 3 -28.64 -28.14 12.46
CA LEU A 3 -29.99 -28.02 11.91
C LEU A 3 -30.28 -29.22 11.01
N GLU A 4 -31.46 -29.83 11.16
CA GLU A 4 -31.93 -30.91 10.28
C GLU A 4 -32.33 -30.39 8.88
N ARG A 5 -32.74 -29.12 8.79
CA ARG A 5 -33.07 -28.44 7.53
C ARG A 5 -32.81 -26.94 7.62
N PHE A 6 -32.47 -26.32 6.49
CA PHE A 6 -32.45 -24.86 6.39
C PHE A 6 -33.89 -24.29 6.36
N PRO A 7 -34.15 -23.15 7.02
CA PRO A 7 -35.38 -22.40 6.83
C PRO A 7 -35.37 -21.74 5.44
N TRP A 8 -36.53 -21.74 4.77
CA TRP A 8 -36.74 -21.12 3.46
C TRP A 8 -37.80 -20.03 3.58
N ASN A 9 -37.65 -18.95 2.82
CA ASN A 9 -38.70 -17.95 2.64
C ASN A 9 -39.62 -18.30 1.46
N ASP A 10 -40.71 -17.56 1.33
CA ASP A 10 -41.75 -17.76 0.29
C ASP A 10 -41.21 -17.66 -1.15
N ASN A 11 -40.03 -17.06 -1.34
CA ASN A 11 -39.34 -16.96 -2.63
C ASN A 11 -38.36 -18.11 -2.90
N GLY A 12 -38.39 -19.19 -2.11
CA GLY A 12 -37.51 -20.35 -2.28
C GLY A 12 -36.03 -20.05 -2.02
N LYS A 13 -35.71 -19.03 -1.21
CA LYS A 13 -34.34 -18.72 -0.77
C LYS A 13 -34.18 -19.01 0.72
N ILE A 14 -32.96 -19.30 1.18
CA ILE A 14 -32.68 -19.50 2.61
C ILE A 14 -33.10 -18.25 3.39
N ASP A 15 -33.97 -18.41 4.38
CA ASP A 15 -34.34 -17.33 5.28
C ASP A 15 -33.26 -17.12 6.35
N ARG A 16 -32.34 -16.22 6.04
CA ARG A 16 -31.25 -15.83 6.95
C ARG A 16 -31.73 -15.23 8.28
N LYS A 17 -32.97 -14.71 8.37
CA LYS A 17 -33.51 -14.15 9.63
C LYS A 17 -34.02 -15.23 10.58
N SER A 18 -34.49 -16.35 10.03
CA SER A 18 -34.96 -17.52 10.79
C SER A 18 -33.87 -18.55 11.07
N LEU A 19 -32.63 -18.30 10.66
CA LEU A 19 -31.49 -19.08 11.17
C LEU A 19 -31.33 -18.82 12.67
N PRO A 20 -31.03 -19.85 13.49
CA PRO A 20 -30.65 -19.63 14.88
C PRO A 20 -29.50 -18.62 14.95
N PRO A 21 -29.46 -17.75 15.96
CA PRO A 21 -28.32 -16.87 16.15
C PRO A 21 -27.06 -17.72 16.19
N ALA A 22 -26.02 -17.26 15.51
CA ALA A 22 -24.71 -17.83 15.68
C ALA A 22 -24.31 -17.59 17.14
N GLU A 23 -24.48 -18.60 17.98
CA GLU A 23 -23.70 -18.78 19.19
C GLU A 23 -22.23 -18.89 18.75
N PHE A 24 -21.62 -17.73 18.50
CA PHE A 24 -20.23 -17.50 18.80
C PHE A 24 -20.11 -17.66 20.31
N ARG A 25 -20.15 -18.92 20.77
CA ARG A 25 -19.53 -19.28 22.03
C ARG A 25 -18.09 -18.87 21.87
N ASN A 26 -17.78 -17.71 22.43
CA ASN A 26 -16.46 -17.42 22.96
C ASN A 26 -15.96 -18.73 23.57
N THR A 27 -14.95 -19.34 22.97
CA THR A 27 -14.38 -20.63 23.38
C THR A 27 -13.56 -20.51 24.67
N ILE A 28 -13.92 -19.53 25.50
CA ILE A 28 -13.40 -19.10 26.80
C ILE A 28 -13.78 -20.12 27.91
N ASN A 29 -14.67 -21.08 27.62
CA ASN A 29 -15.11 -22.14 28.54
C ASN A 29 -14.57 -23.55 28.22
N LEU A 30 -13.66 -23.69 27.25
CA LEU A 30 -12.65 -24.73 27.35
C LEU A 30 -11.55 -24.17 28.25
N GLU A 31 -10.94 -24.99 29.12
CA GLU A 31 -9.85 -24.57 30.00
C GLU A 31 -8.84 -23.72 29.22
N LEU A 32 -8.86 -22.40 29.46
CA LEU A 32 -8.02 -21.45 28.73
C LEU A 32 -6.57 -21.81 29.01
N LYS A 33 -5.96 -22.53 28.07
CA LYS A 33 -4.55 -22.94 28.16
C LYS A 33 -3.74 -21.66 28.16
N ARG A 34 -3.21 -21.31 29.33
CA ARG A 34 -2.40 -20.12 29.51
C ARG A 34 -1.00 -20.38 28.96
N PRO A 35 -0.29 -19.32 28.52
CA PRO A 35 1.13 -19.39 28.21
C PRO A 35 1.94 -20.08 29.31
N ASN A 36 2.70 -21.11 28.95
CA ASN A 36 3.51 -21.91 29.88
C ASN A 36 4.99 -21.53 29.85
N THR A 37 5.41 -20.79 28.82
CA THR A 37 6.79 -20.32 28.64
C THR A 37 6.84 -18.80 28.50
N ARG A 38 7.98 -18.19 28.85
CA ARG A 38 8.19 -16.73 28.69
C ARG A 38 7.96 -16.27 27.24
N ILE A 39 8.32 -17.10 26.26
CA ILE A 39 8.14 -16.79 24.83
C ILE A 39 6.65 -16.86 24.48
N GLU A 40 5.90 -17.87 24.93
CA GLU A 40 4.44 -17.90 24.78
C GLU A 40 3.77 -16.68 25.41
N THR A 41 4.22 -16.21 26.58
CA THR A 41 3.63 -15.03 27.25
C THR A 41 3.80 -13.78 26.40
N VAL A 42 4.99 -13.55 25.84
CA VAL A 42 5.28 -12.40 24.98
C VAL A 42 4.53 -12.51 23.65
N VAL A 43 4.53 -13.69 23.00
CA VAL A 43 3.79 -13.91 21.76
C VAL A 43 2.29 -13.72 21.96
N HIS A 44 1.72 -14.22 23.06
CA HIS A 44 0.32 -14.02 23.44
C HIS A 44 -0.02 -12.54 23.60
N GLN A 45 0.81 -11.76 24.30
CA GLN A 45 0.61 -10.31 24.43
C GLN A 45 0.61 -9.62 23.06
N LEU A 46 1.56 -9.97 22.18
CA LEU A 46 1.64 -9.40 20.84
C LEU A 46 0.39 -9.70 19.99
N TRP A 47 -0.24 -10.88 20.16
CA TRP A 47 -1.55 -11.17 19.56
C TRP A 47 -2.66 -10.31 20.17
N CYS A 48 -2.75 -10.25 21.49
CA CYS A 48 -3.76 -9.45 22.21
C CYS A 48 -3.73 -7.98 21.77
N ASP A 49 -2.53 -7.39 21.67
CA ASP A 49 -2.30 -6.03 21.17
C ASP A 49 -2.76 -5.82 19.72
N ILE A 50 -2.53 -6.80 18.83
CA ILE A 50 -2.83 -6.71 17.39
C ILE A 50 -4.31 -6.99 17.09
N PHE A 51 -4.96 -7.84 17.88
CA PHE A 51 -6.39 -8.14 17.77
C PHE A 51 -7.27 -7.22 18.62
N HIS A 52 -6.68 -6.38 19.47
CA HIS A 52 -7.36 -5.54 20.46
C HIS A 52 -8.31 -6.37 21.36
N ARG A 53 -7.78 -7.42 21.99
CA ARG A 53 -8.50 -8.31 22.91
C ARG A 53 -7.71 -8.53 24.18
N ASP A 54 -8.41 -8.70 25.31
CA ASP A 54 -7.77 -8.91 26.61
C ASP A 54 -7.13 -10.31 26.75
N GLU A 55 -7.74 -11.35 26.16
CA GLU A 55 -7.24 -12.73 26.24
C GLU A 55 -7.56 -13.51 24.94
N ILE A 56 -6.62 -14.37 24.53
CA ILE A 56 -6.75 -15.26 23.35
C ILE A 56 -6.24 -16.66 23.74
N PRO A 57 -7.02 -17.75 23.60
CA PRO A 57 -6.54 -19.10 23.87
C PRO A 57 -5.28 -19.42 23.04
N ILE A 58 -4.23 -20.00 23.64
CA ILE A 58 -2.94 -20.20 22.94
C ILE A 58 -2.99 -21.20 21.77
N ASP A 59 -4.00 -22.06 21.75
CA ASP A 59 -4.31 -23.01 20.69
C ASP A 59 -5.28 -22.44 19.63
N SER A 60 -5.67 -21.16 19.76
CA SER A 60 -6.46 -20.45 18.73
C SER A 60 -5.69 -20.41 17.41
N ASN A 61 -6.34 -20.90 16.36
CA ASN A 61 -5.86 -20.68 15.00
C ASN A 61 -6.05 -19.20 14.64
N ILE A 62 -4.99 -18.53 14.19
CA ILE A 62 -5.03 -17.09 13.87
C ILE A 62 -6.15 -16.73 12.88
N PHE A 63 -6.42 -17.58 11.89
CA PHE A 63 -7.45 -17.34 10.87
C PHE A 63 -8.86 -17.58 11.39
N SER A 64 -9.06 -18.49 12.35
CA SER A 64 -10.39 -18.74 12.95
C SER A 64 -10.85 -17.59 13.85
N ILE A 65 -9.93 -16.80 14.41
CA ILE A 65 -10.24 -15.65 15.26
C ILE A 65 -10.38 -14.32 14.49
N GLY A 66 -10.36 -14.35 13.15
CA GLY A 66 -10.45 -13.17 12.28
C GLY A 66 -9.11 -12.63 11.78
N GLY A 67 -8.02 -13.38 11.97
CA GLY A 67 -6.71 -13.06 11.44
C GLY A 67 -6.63 -13.20 9.92
N HIS A 68 -5.78 -12.40 9.31
CA HIS A 68 -5.50 -12.43 7.88
C HIS A 68 -4.01 -12.10 7.62
N SER A 69 -3.57 -12.24 6.36
CA SER A 69 -2.16 -12.09 5.95
C SER A 69 -1.47 -10.82 6.49
N LEU A 70 -2.14 -9.67 6.44
CA LEU A 70 -1.61 -8.41 6.97
C LEU A 70 -1.44 -8.40 8.51
N LEU A 71 -2.35 -9.03 9.28
CA LEU A 71 -2.17 -9.15 10.74
C LEU A 71 -1.04 -10.14 11.06
N LEU A 72 -0.94 -11.23 10.30
CA LEU A 72 0.17 -12.18 10.44
C LEU A 72 1.52 -11.51 10.11
N MET A 73 1.58 -10.67 9.07
CA MET A 73 2.79 -9.90 8.72
C MET A 73 3.15 -8.87 9.80
N LYS A 74 2.17 -8.16 10.36
CA LYS A 74 2.39 -7.26 11.52
C LYS A 74 2.93 -8.02 12.74
N LEU A 75 2.37 -9.20 13.04
CA LEU A 75 2.87 -10.07 14.10
C LEU A 75 4.30 -10.55 13.83
N PHE A 76 4.58 -11.01 12.61
CA PHE A 76 5.88 -11.48 12.18
C PHE A 76 6.97 -10.41 12.37
N TYR A 77 6.71 -9.18 11.91
CA TYR A 77 7.62 -8.05 12.13
C TYR A 77 7.76 -7.70 13.62
N ARG A 78 6.66 -7.71 14.39
CA ARG A 78 6.75 -7.51 15.85
C ARG A 78 7.56 -8.59 16.56
N TYR A 79 7.55 -9.85 16.10
CA TYR A 79 8.44 -10.88 16.65
C TYR A 79 9.91 -10.56 16.36
N GLN A 80 10.21 -10.12 15.14
CA GLN A 80 11.57 -9.73 14.76
C GLN A 80 12.10 -8.60 15.64
N THR A 81 11.30 -7.55 15.87
CA THR A 81 11.70 -6.44 16.75
C THR A 81 11.72 -6.80 18.23
N THR A 82 10.73 -7.55 18.74
CA THR A 82 10.60 -7.86 20.18
C THR A 82 11.60 -8.90 20.67
N PHE A 83 12.04 -9.82 19.80
CA PHE A 83 13.02 -10.86 20.12
C PHE A 83 14.40 -10.61 19.51
N GLU A 84 14.61 -9.42 18.92
CA GLU A 84 15.88 -9.02 18.27
C GLU A 84 16.38 -10.09 17.27
N LEU A 85 15.49 -10.53 16.39
CA LEU A 85 15.74 -11.58 15.40
C LEU A 85 16.05 -10.99 14.02
N GLU A 86 17.05 -11.53 13.35
CA GLU A 86 17.45 -11.14 11.99
C GLU A 86 16.30 -11.31 10.99
N ILE A 87 16.26 -10.47 9.95
CA ILE A 87 15.18 -10.46 8.96
C ILE A 87 14.98 -11.82 8.26
N ASN A 88 16.07 -12.58 8.08
CA ASN A 88 16.10 -13.89 7.42
C ASN A 88 16.00 -15.08 8.39
N SER A 89 15.99 -14.86 9.71
CA SER A 89 15.96 -15.94 10.72
C SER A 89 14.60 -16.64 10.85
N LEU A 90 13.53 -15.98 10.40
CA LEU A 90 12.16 -16.49 10.41
C LEU A 90 11.64 -16.64 8.97
N SER A 91 10.88 -17.70 8.71
CA SER A 91 10.19 -17.88 7.42
C SER A 91 8.71 -17.61 7.58
N ILE A 92 8.19 -16.55 6.95
CA ILE A 92 6.77 -16.19 6.99
C ILE A 92 5.86 -17.37 6.56
N THR A 93 6.31 -18.19 5.62
CA THR A 93 5.60 -19.39 5.15
C THR A 93 5.39 -20.41 6.27
N SER A 94 6.35 -20.55 7.20
CA SER A 94 6.20 -21.41 8.38
C SER A 94 5.14 -20.89 9.34
N PHE A 95 4.99 -19.57 9.49
CA PHE A 95 3.94 -18.95 10.32
C PHE A 95 2.55 -19.00 9.66
N PHE A 96 2.46 -19.11 8.33
CA PHE A 96 1.21 -19.46 7.66
C PHE A 96 0.83 -20.93 7.89
N ALA A 97 1.81 -21.84 7.84
CA ALA A 97 1.58 -23.28 8.05
C ALA A 97 1.30 -23.66 9.51
N HIS A 98 1.94 -22.97 10.45
CA HIS A 98 1.85 -23.21 11.89
C HIS A 98 1.21 -21.98 12.55
N SER A 99 -0.10 -22.05 12.83
CA SER A 99 -0.98 -20.89 12.95
C SER A 99 -1.54 -20.64 14.36
N THR A 100 -0.88 -21.15 15.40
CA THR A 100 -1.24 -20.97 16.82
C THR A 100 -0.16 -20.19 17.58
N ILE A 101 -0.47 -19.68 18.78
CA ILE A 101 0.51 -18.99 19.64
C ILE A 101 1.65 -19.95 20.05
N VAL A 102 1.31 -21.20 20.39
CA VAL A 102 2.30 -22.24 20.73
C VAL A 102 3.24 -22.52 19.57
N ASP A 103 2.69 -22.63 18.36
CA ASP A 103 3.46 -22.82 17.13
C ASP A 103 4.42 -21.67 16.83
N HIS A 104 3.91 -20.43 16.87
CA HIS A 104 4.71 -19.23 16.65
C HIS A 104 5.85 -19.15 17.68
N SER A 105 5.54 -19.43 18.95
CA SER A 105 6.52 -19.44 20.05
C SER A 105 7.60 -20.50 19.84
N ARG A 106 7.25 -21.68 19.33
CA ARG A 106 8.21 -22.73 18.97
C ARG A 106 9.15 -22.30 17.84
N LEU A 107 8.63 -21.71 16.78
CA LEU A 107 9.44 -21.18 15.65
C LEU A 107 10.39 -20.07 16.12
N ILE A 108 9.91 -19.15 16.96
CA ILE A 108 10.71 -18.08 17.57
C ILE A 108 11.81 -18.67 18.47
N SER A 109 11.49 -19.64 19.32
CA SER A 109 12.46 -20.31 20.20
C SER A 109 13.61 -20.97 19.43
N GLN A 110 13.29 -21.60 18.29
CA GLN A 110 14.26 -22.19 17.38
C GLN A 110 15.18 -21.13 16.75
N ALA A 111 14.62 -20.01 16.29
CA ALA A 111 15.40 -18.90 15.73
C ALA A 111 16.32 -18.24 16.78
N ILE A 112 15.84 -18.00 18.00
CA ILE A 112 16.66 -17.48 19.12
C ILE A 112 17.84 -18.42 19.40
N SER A 113 17.60 -19.73 19.40
CA SER A 113 18.63 -20.75 19.67
C SER A 113 19.64 -20.90 18.53
N ALA A 114 19.30 -20.46 17.31
CA ALA A 114 20.14 -20.48 16.12
C ALA A 114 20.80 -19.12 15.82
N LYS A 115 20.66 -18.12 16.71
CA LYS A 115 21.17 -16.76 16.52
C LYS A 115 22.70 -16.75 16.42
N ASN A 116 23.20 -16.62 15.19
CA ASN A 116 24.57 -16.21 14.92
C ASN A 116 24.65 -14.68 14.98
N ASN A 117 25.86 -14.11 15.14
CA ASN A 117 26.04 -12.65 15.20
C ASN A 117 26.23 -12.07 13.79
N LEU A 118 25.17 -11.96 12.98
CA LEU A 118 25.20 -11.26 11.69
C LEU A 118 24.12 -10.16 11.67
N GLU A 119 24.44 -9.03 12.32
CA GLU A 119 23.58 -7.84 12.33
C GLU A 119 23.33 -7.33 10.90
N GLN A 120 22.10 -7.51 10.41
CA GLN A 120 21.62 -6.84 9.20
C GLN A 120 20.29 -6.14 9.48
N SER A 121 20.37 -5.10 10.31
CA SER A 121 19.30 -4.11 10.52
C SER A 121 19.29 -3.08 9.40
N TRP A 122 18.10 -2.66 8.97
CA TRP A 122 17.94 -1.54 8.03
C TRP A 122 17.96 -0.21 8.80
N PHE A 123 18.67 0.78 8.27
CA PHE A 123 18.83 2.12 8.83
C PHE A 123 18.62 3.17 7.73
N ALA A 124 18.26 4.41 8.10
CA ALA A 124 18.10 5.48 7.11
C ALA A 124 19.46 5.78 6.45
N LEU A 125 19.48 5.81 5.11
CA LEU A 125 20.72 6.09 4.35
C LEU A 125 20.86 7.58 4.03
N HIS A 126 19.84 8.39 4.33
CA HIS A 126 19.76 9.83 4.07
C HIS A 126 19.99 10.23 2.60
N LEU A 127 19.74 9.31 1.66
CA LEU A 127 19.99 9.52 0.23
C LEU A 127 19.02 10.56 -0.35
N THR A 128 19.53 11.41 -1.25
CA THR A 128 18.74 12.30 -2.11
C THR A 128 18.64 11.75 -3.54
N GLU A 129 19.59 10.93 -3.94
CA GLU A 129 19.71 10.30 -5.25
C GLU A 129 20.01 8.81 -5.10
N GLY A 130 19.57 8.00 -6.05
CA GLY A 130 19.80 6.57 -6.07
C GLY A 130 19.74 5.99 -7.47
N MET A 131 20.68 5.10 -7.76
CA MET A 131 20.58 4.16 -8.88
C MET A 131 19.72 2.97 -8.46
N ASP A 132 19.14 2.28 -9.44
CA ASP A 132 18.33 1.07 -9.26
C ASP A 132 17.11 1.25 -8.33
N LEU A 133 15.96 1.51 -8.94
CA LEU A 133 14.66 1.47 -8.27
C LEU A 133 14.41 0.06 -7.68
N ASN A 134 13.46 -0.06 -6.75
CA ASN A 134 12.88 -1.38 -6.47
C ASN A 134 12.19 -1.96 -7.72
N LEU A 135 12.11 -3.30 -7.79
CA LEU A 135 11.73 -4.02 -9.01
C LEU A 135 10.30 -3.70 -9.48
N GLU A 136 9.42 -3.36 -8.55
CA GLU A 136 8.04 -2.95 -8.84
C GLU A 136 8.00 -1.61 -9.60
N LYS A 137 8.71 -0.59 -9.10
CA LYS A 137 8.75 0.72 -9.74
C LYS A 137 9.48 0.68 -11.08
N GLU A 138 10.57 -0.09 -11.16
CA GLU A 138 11.30 -0.30 -12.42
C GLU A 138 10.34 -0.82 -13.51
N ARG A 139 9.50 -1.82 -13.18
CA ARG A 139 8.47 -2.35 -14.09
C ARG A 139 7.44 -1.30 -14.48
N VAL A 140 6.89 -0.52 -13.54
CA VAL A 140 5.89 0.52 -13.83
C VAL A 140 6.45 1.59 -14.75
N PHE A 141 7.63 2.12 -14.42
CA PHE A 141 8.30 3.14 -15.22
C PHE A 141 8.63 2.65 -16.63
N LEU A 142 9.21 1.44 -16.76
CA LEU A 142 9.49 0.84 -18.08
C LEU A 142 8.22 0.62 -18.90
N ASP A 143 7.15 0.06 -18.31
CA ASP A 143 5.90 -0.19 -19.01
C ASP A 143 5.26 1.12 -19.50
N GLU A 144 5.33 2.18 -18.70
CA GLU A 144 4.90 3.52 -19.08
C GLU A 144 5.74 4.11 -20.22
N GLN A 145 7.07 4.14 -20.09
CA GLN A 145 7.95 4.71 -21.13
C GLN A 145 7.86 3.95 -22.46
N ILE A 146 7.60 2.64 -22.43
CA ILE A 146 7.43 1.81 -23.63
C ILE A 146 6.04 1.99 -24.28
N ARG A 147 4.97 2.09 -23.48
CA ARG A 147 3.58 2.24 -24.01
C ARG A 147 3.24 3.66 -24.40
N PHE A 148 3.79 4.64 -23.69
CA PHE A 148 3.49 6.06 -23.83
C PHE A 148 4.79 6.87 -24.05
N PRO A 149 5.58 6.57 -25.10
CA PRO A 149 6.87 7.23 -25.37
C PRO A 149 6.73 8.70 -25.82
N SER A 150 5.51 9.13 -26.15
CA SER A 150 5.14 10.54 -26.27
C SER A 150 4.33 10.93 -25.04
N LYS A 151 4.35 12.21 -24.63
CA LYS A 151 3.62 12.77 -23.46
C LYS A 151 2.08 12.71 -23.57
N ASN A 152 1.55 11.80 -24.38
CA ASN A 152 0.15 11.51 -24.56
C ASN A 152 -0.36 10.58 -23.46
N HIS A 153 -0.86 11.21 -22.40
CA HIS A 153 -2.01 10.72 -21.64
C HIS A 153 -1.92 9.28 -21.08
N ASN A 154 -1.02 9.04 -20.13
CA ASN A 154 -1.04 7.82 -19.32
C ASN A 154 -1.97 7.95 -18.10
N VAL A 155 -3.26 7.66 -18.31
CA VAL A 155 -4.24 7.54 -17.20
C VAL A 155 -4.18 6.18 -16.48
N MET A 156 -3.32 5.25 -16.94
CA MET A 156 -3.31 3.84 -16.51
C MET A 156 -2.64 3.63 -15.15
N TYR A 157 -1.71 4.51 -14.76
CA TYR A 157 -1.02 4.48 -13.46
C TYR A 157 -1.43 5.65 -12.53
N VAL A 158 -2.62 6.22 -12.74
CA VAL A 158 -3.20 7.26 -11.87
C VAL A 158 -4.00 6.61 -10.74
N ILE A 159 -3.75 7.02 -9.49
CA ILE A 159 -4.58 6.69 -8.33
C ILE A 159 -5.38 7.94 -7.95
N PRO A 160 -6.66 8.05 -8.36
CA PRO A 160 -7.55 9.12 -7.94
C PRO A 160 -8.19 8.81 -6.58
N LEU A 161 -8.01 9.72 -5.61
CA LEU A 161 -8.69 9.70 -4.31
C LEU A 161 -9.64 10.89 -4.25
N VAL A 162 -10.95 10.63 -4.26
CA VAL A 162 -11.99 11.67 -4.32
C VAL A 162 -12.75 11.72 -3.00
N TYR A 163 -12.73 12.88 -2.34
CA TYR A 163 -13.42 13.14 -1.08
C TYR A 163 -14.44 14.26 -1.25
N ARG A 164 -15.70 13.97 -0.93
CA ARG A 164 -16.76 14.98 -0.84
C ARG A 164 -16.89 15.45 0.60
N ILE A 165 -16.89 16.75 0.81
CA ILE A 165 -17.09 17.35 2.13
C ILE A 165 -18.54 17.15 2.57
N SER A 166 -18.71 16.54 3.76
CA SER A 166 -20.01 16.20 4.35
C SER A 166 -20.35 16.98 5.61
N SER A 167 -19.37 17.63 6.26
CA SER A 167 -19.60 18.37 7.51
C SER A 167 -20.04 19.81 7.26
N THR A 168 -20.89 20.32 8.15
CA THR A 168 -21.26 21.73 8.26
C THR A 168 -20.29 22.56 9.10
N ASP A 169 -19.21 21.96 9.63
CA ASP A 169 -18.15 22.68 10.36
C ASP A 169 -17.49 23.73 9.46
N GLN A 170 -17.76 25.01 9.72
CA GLN A 170 -17.59 26.11 8.76
C GLN A 170 -16.13 26.53 8.48
N ASN A 171 -15.15 25.84 9.05
CA ASN A 171 -13.75 26.28 9.15
C ASN A 171 -12.72 25.33 8.49
N LEU A 172 -13.11 24.59 7.44
CA LEU A 172 -12.16 23.82 6.63
C LEU A 172 -11.33 24.72 5.69
N SER A 173 -10.34 25.44 6.23
CA SER A 173 -9.43 26.32 5.49
C SER A 173 -8.64 25.61 4.39
N ILE A 174 -8.67 26.17 3.18
CA ILE A 174 -7.91 25.69 2.02
C ILE A 174 -6.40 25.90 2.21
N ASP A 175 -5.96 27.06 2.71
CA ASP A 175 -4.54 27.32 2.99
C ASP A 175 -3.96 26.38 4.05
N ARG A 176 -4.78 25.98 5.03
CA ARG A 176 -4.39 24.98 6.02
C ARG A 176 -4.24 23.58 5.39
N LEU A 177 -5.09 23.23 4.43
CA LEU A 177 -4.94 21.99 3.66
C LEU A 177 -3.70 22.01 2.76
N HIS A 178 -3.40 23.15 2.13
CA HIS A 178 -2.20 23.32 1.31
C HIS A 178 -0.92 23.14 2.15
N ARG A 179 -0.82 23.83 3.30
CA ARG A 179 0.34 23.70 4.22
C ARG A 179 0.44 22.31 4.84
N ALA A 180 -0.68 21.68 5.18
CA ALA A 180 -0.69 20.30 5.65
C ALA A 180 -0.16 19.32 4.57
N LEU A 181 -0.55 19.51 3.31
CA LEU A 181 -0.06 18.72 2.18
C LEU A 181 1.45 18.91 1.97
N HIS A 182 1.95 20.15 1.97
CA HIS A 182 3.38 20.46 1.94
C HIS A 182 4.15 19.73 3.05
N THR A 183 3.65 19.79 4.29
CA THR A 183 4.22 19.09 5.45
C THR A 183 4.25 17.56 5.25
N VAL A 184 3.19 16.96 4.70
CA VAL A 184 3.12 15.50 4.43
C VAL A 184 4.13 15.09 3.35
N ILE A 185 4.28 15.87 2.27
CA ILE A 185 5.27 15.62 1.22
C ILE A 185 6.69 15.75 1.78
N GLY A 186 6.92 16.71 2.70
CA GLY A 186 8.21 16.85 3.41
C GLY A 186 8.60 15.65 4.26
N LYS A 187 7.61 14.99 4.87
CA LYS A 187 7.80 13.74 5.64
C LYS A 187 8.03 12.52 4.73
N HIS A 188 7.24 12.43 3.65
CA HIS A 188 7.23 11.30 2.72
C HIS A 188 7.90 11.67 1.41
N ARG A 189 9.24 11.68 1.41
CA ARG A 189 10.07 12.16 0.29
C ARG A 189 9.78 11.48 -1.05
N VAL A 190 9.21 10.28 -1.04
CA VAL A 190 8.72 9.59 -2.26
C VAL A 190 7.70 10.41 -3.05
N LEU A 191 6.93 11.28 -2.39
CA LEU A 191 5.93 12.17 -3.02
C LEU A 191 6.55 13.39 -3.73
N CYS A 192 7.87 13.59 -3.63
CA CYS A 192 8.64 14.53 -4.45
C CYS A 192 9.85 13.85 -5.12
N THR A 193 9.82 12.51 -5.27
CA THR A 193 10.83 11.75 -6.02
C THR A 193 10.47 11.70 -7.49
N GLY A 194 11.43 12.11 -8.34
CA GLY A 194 11.36 11.96 -9.78
C GLY A 194 12.26 10.83 -10.30
N PHE A 195 11.98 10.43 -11.53
CA PHE A 195 12.53 9.25 -12.19
C PHE A 195 12.87 9.57 -13.65
N HIS A 196 14.07 9.18 -14.08
CA HIS A 196 14.54 9.37 -15.45
C HIS A 196 15.58 8.31 -15.82
N PHE A 197 15.90 8.20 -17.10
CA PHE A 197 17.08 7.46 -17.55
C PHE A 197 18.32 8.35 -17.48
N ASP A 198 19.44 7.80 -17.01
CA ASP A 198 20.75 8.42 -17.13
C ASP A 198 21.31 8.25 -18.56
N TRP A 199 22.53 8.74 -18.78
CA TRP A 199 23.23 8.64 -20.08
C TRP A 199 23.67 7.21 -20.45
N ASN A 200 23.62 6.25 -19.52
CA ASN A 200 23.84 4.82 -19.76
C ASN A 200 22.54 4.06 -20.06
N GLY A 201 21.37 4.70 -19.93
CA GLY A 201 20.06 4.05 -20.01
C GLY A 201 19.63 3.34 -18.72
N MET A 202 20.29 3.61 -17.59
CA MET A 202 19.91 3.13 -16.27
C MET A 202 18.83 4.04 -15.68
N ILE A 203 17.83 3.46 -14.98
CA ILE A 203 16.79 4.25 -14.33
C ILE A 203 17.30 4.76 -12.99
N VAL A 204 17.29 6.07 -12.81
CA VAL A 204 17.70 6.77 -11.59
C VAL A 204 16.52 7.45 -10.93
N GLN A 205 16.56 7.53 -9.60
CA GLN A 205 15.59 8.25 -8.77
C GLN A 205 16.26 9.44 -8.06
N HIS A 206 15.62 10.61 -8.10
CA HIS A 206 16.09 11.84 -7.47
C HIS A 206 14.95 12.46 -6.66
N CYS A 207 15.16 12.64 -5.35
CA CYS A 207 14.22 13.35 -4.49
C CYS A 207 14.47 14.86 -4.54
N PHE A 208 13.50 15.60 -5.07
CA PHE A 208 13.55 17.05 -5.18
C PHE A 208 13.24 17.74 -3.84
N ASN A 209 13.83 18.93 -3.65
CA ASN A 209 13.41 19.85 -2.60
C ASN A 209 12.05 20.44 -2.96
N ILE A 210 11.19 20.59 -1.95
CA ILE A 210 9.82 21.07 -2.15
C ILE A 210 9.85 22.58 -2.39
N ASN A 211 9.76 22.96 -3.66
CA ASN A 211 9.46 24.32 -4.09
C ASN A 211 7.97 24.36 -4.43
N ASP A 212 7.20 25.16 -3.69
CA ASP A 212 5.72 25.16 -3.54
C ASP A 212 4.84 25.11 -4.81
N GLN A 213 5.39 25.18 -6.02
CA GLN A 213 4.63 25.18 -7.27
C GLN A 213 5.13 24.20 -8.35
N GLU A 214 6.34 23.63 -8.23
CA GLU A 214 6.87 22.69 -9.25
C GLU A 214 6.85 21.22 -8.79
N THR A 215 6.99 20.94 -7.49
CA THR A 215 7.07 19.55 -6.97
C THR A 215 5.73 18.84 -6.82
N TYR A 216 4.63 19.56 -6.68
CA TYR A 216 3.27 18.99 -6.67
C TYR A 216 2.28 20.02 -7.20
N GLY A 217 1.19 19.57 -7.80
CA GLY A 217 0.11 20.48 -8.22
C GLY A 217 -0.84 20.79 -7.07
N PHE A 218 -1.20 22.05 -6.89
CA PHE A 218 -2.33 22.45 -6.05
C PHE A 218 -3.17 23.47 -6.82
N SER A 219 -4.47 23.21 -6.99
CA SER A 219 -5.36 24.13 -7.70
C SER A 219 -6.76 24.15 -7.11
N VAL A 220 -7.36 25.34 -7.07
CA VAL A 220 -8.77 25.52 -6.71
C VAL A 220 -9.56 25.93 -7.95
N VAL A 221 -10.51 25.08 -8.35
CA VAL A 221 -11.40 25.30 -9.50
C VAL A 221 -12.77 25.74 -8.97
N ASN A 222 -13.22 26.93 -9.35
CA ASN A 222 -14.60 27.36 -9.10
C ASN A 222 -15.47 27.11 -10.33
N VAL A 223 -16.60 26.45 -10.12
CA VAL A 223 -17.51 26.00 -11.18
C VAL A 223 -18.72 26.93 -11.26
N ASN A 224 -18.85 27.66 -12.36
CA ASN A 224 -19.86 28.71 -12.54
C ASN A 224 -21.25 28.21 -13.03
N ASN A 225 -21.60 26.95 -12.70
CA ASN A 225 -22.78 26.18 -13.15
C ASN A 225 -22.76 25.70 -14.63
N ASP A 226 -23.66 24.74 -14.91
CA ASP A 226 -23.90 23.93 -16.13
C ASP A 226 -23.07 22.65 -16.34
N LEU A 227 -21.90 22.51 -15.71
CA LEU A 227 -21.19 21.22 -15.67
C LEU A 227 -21.58 20.41 -14.43
N ASP A 228 -21.98 19.15 -14.65
CA ASP A 228 -22.12 18.18 -13.57
C ASP A 228 -20.77 17.85 -12.94
N THR A 229 -20.75 17.63 -11.63
CA THR A 229 -19.55 17.36 -10.83
C THR A 229 -18.78 16.15 -11.37
N ASP A 230 -19.49 15.13 -11.86
CA ASP A 230 -18.91 13.93 -12.49
C ASP A 230 -18.13 14.25 -13.78
N GLY A 231 -18.55 15.26 -14.54
CA GLY A 231 -17.86 15.70 -15.76
C GLY A 231 -16.50 16.32 -15.43
N ILE A 232 -16.49 17.20 -14.42
CA ILE A 232 -15.28 17.91 -13.96
C ILE A 232 -14.31 16.95 -13.27
N MET A 233 -14.82 16.00 -12.48
CA MET A 233 -14.01 14.93 -11.91
C MET A 233 -13.32 14.10 -13.01
N LYS A 234 -14.04 13.75 -14.09
CA LYS A 234 -13.44 13.06 -15.25
C LYS A 234 -12.42 13.94 -15.97
N GLU A 235 -12.68 15.22 -16.16
CA GLU A 235 -11.72 16.14 -16.77
C GLU A 235 -10.41 16.19 -15.96
N VAL A 236 -10.52 16.44 -14.64
CA VAL A 236 -9.37 16.49 -13.72
C VAL A 236 -8.55 15.20 -13.74
N ILE A 237 -9.19 14.04 -13.64
CA ILE A 237 -8.50 12.73 -13.59
C ILE A 237 -7.85 12.37 -14.95
N ASN A 238 -8.41 12.84 -16.07
CA ASN A 238 -7.90 12.54 -17.42
C ASN A 238 -6.99 13.63 -18.00
N ARG A 239 -6.68 14.71 -17.26
CA ARG A 239 -5.54 15.58 -17.57
C ARG A 239 -4.27 14.75 -17.57
N CYS A 240 -3.29 15.06 -18.43
CA CYS A 240 -1.96 14.46 -18.32
C CYS A 240 -0.81 15.47 -18.46
N ASP A 241 -1.11 16.72 -18.15
CA ASP A 241 -0.18 17.58 -17.44
C ASP A 241 -0.22 17.37 -15.92
N LEU A 242 -0.94 16.34 -15.41
CA LEU A 242 -0.98 15.95 -13.99
C LEU A 242 0.41 15.64 -13.42
N PHE A 243 1.23 14.90 -14.17
CA PHE A 243 2.52 14.43 -13.69
C PHE A 243 3.68 14.94 -14.55
N ASP A 244 4.83 15.09 -13.93
CA ASP A 244 6.13 15.18 -14.62
C ASP A 244 7.13 14.37 -13.78
N LEU A 245 7.25 13.08 -14.13
CA LEU A 245 8.12 12.16 -13.40
C LEU A 245 9.58 12.64 -13.41
N SER A 246 10.03 13.33 -14.45
CA SER A 246 11.42 13.83 -14.52
C SER A 246 11.72 14.91 -13.46
N LYS A 247 10.69 15.61 -12.97
CA LYS A 247 10.77 16.69 -11.98
C LYS A 247 10.24 16.30 -10.59
N GLY A 248 9.88 15.04 -10.39
CA GLY A 248 9.26 14.58 -9.13
C GLY A 248 7.84 15.06 -8.90
N ARG A 249 7.16 15.60 -9.91
CA ARG A 249 5.75 15.97 -9.82
C ARG A 249 4.88 14.73 -10.00
N VAL A 250 4.67 14.03 -8.89
CA VAL A 250 3.98 12.72 -8.81
C VAL A 250 2.64 12.77 -8.06
N LEU A 251 2.27 13.94 -7.55
CA LEU A 251 1.02 14.21 -6.83
C LEU A 251 0.42 15.54 -7.30
N CYS A 252 -0.89 15.56 -7.51
CA CYS A 252 -1.68 16.79 -7.62
C CYS A 252 -2.89 16.74 -6.68
N CYS A 253 -3.28 17.90 -6.17
CA CYS A 253 -4.48 18.15 -5.37
C CYS A 253 -5.35 19.20 -6.08
N HIS A 254 -6.59 18.83 -6.37
CA HIS A 254 -7.58 19.68 -7.02
C HIS A 254 -8.79 19.84 -6.11
N ILE A 255 -9.12 21.08 -5.76
CA ILE A 255 -10.33 21.43 -5.02
C ILE A 255 -11.37 21.92 -6.03
N ILE A 256 -12.53 21.27 -6.07
CA ILE A 256 -13.67 21.71 -6.88
C ILE A 256 -14.70 22.31 -5.93
N ARG A 257 -14.99 23.59 -6.10
CA ARG A 257 -15.99 24.34 -5.31
C ARG A 257 -16.95 25.12 -6.20
N ARG A 258 -18.08 25.55 -5.64
CA ARG A 258 -19.09 26.40 -6.32
C ARG A 258 -19.21 27.79 -5.69
N HIS A 259 -18.13 28.27 -5.07
CA HIS A 259 -18.07 29.56 -4.39
C HIS A 259 -16.65 30.14 -4.35
N ASN A 260 -16.52 31.41 -3.96
CA ASN A 260 -15.24 32.11 -3.87
C ASN A 260 -14.59 32.16 -2.48
N GLY A 261 -15.28 31.73 -1.40
CA GLY A 261 -14.72 31.77 -0.03
C GLY A 261 -13.65 30.71 0.26
N ASP A 262 -12.70 31.03 1.13
CA ASP A 262 -11.44 30.28 1.36
C ASP A 262 -11.55 29.09 2.33
N THR A 263 -12.77 28.77 2.78
CA THR A 263 -13.10 27.55 3.51
C THR A 263 -13.97 26.64 2.64
N LEU A 264 -13.68 25.33 2.68
CA LEU A 264 -14.47 24.30 2.03
C LEU A 264 -15.86 24.19 2.66
N LYS A 265 -16.86 23.87 1.85
CA LYS A 265 -18.25 23.69 2.26
C LYS A 265 -18.78 22.31 1.86
N VAL A 266 -19.96 21.97 2.38
CA VAL A 266 -20.72 20.77 1.97
C VAL A 266 -20.81 20.71 0.44
N ASP A 267 -20.61 19.50 -0.10
CA ASP A 267 -20.55 19.16 -1.52
C ASP A 267 -19.33 19.67 -2.32
N ASP A 268 -18.41 20.45 -1.73
CA ASP A 268 -17.09 20.65 -2.33
C ASP A 268 -16.34 19.31 -2.42
N LEU A 269 -15.50 19.16 -3.45
CA LEU A 269 -14.63 18.00 -3.61
C LEU A 269 -13.16 18.35 -3.38
N ILE A 270 -12.44 17.45 -2.72
CA ILE A 270 -10.98 17.35 -2.76
C ILE A 270 -10.64 16.11 -3.59
N ILE A 271 -9.88 16.29 -4.66
CA ILE A 271 -9.37 15.21 -5.52
C ILE A 271 -7.85 15.19 -5.41
N PHE A 272 -7.29 14.09 -4.92
CA PHE A 272 -5.87 13.81 -5.06
C PHE A 272 -5.67 12.86 -6.24
N THR A 273 -4.78 13.20 -7.16
CA THR A 273 -4.29 12.28 -8.20
C THR A 273 -2.83 11.99 -7.91
N ILE A 274 -2.50 10.74 -7.65
CA ILE A 274 -1.14 10.32 -7.26
C ILE A 274 -0.67 9.23 -8.22
N HIS A 275 0.60 9.27 -8.63
CA HIS A 275 1.14 8.25 -9.52
C HIS A 275 1.42 6.93 -8.79
N HIS A 276 1.02 5.80 -9.36
CA HIS A 276 1.16 4.47 -8.75
C HIS A 276 2.64 4.10 -8.48
N LEU A 277 3.58 4.70 -9.21
CA LEU A 277 5.02 4.55 -8.99
C LEU A 277 5.48 4.98 -7.57
N VAL A 278 4.70 5.81 -6.88
CA VAL A 278 5.05 6.35 -5.54
C VAL A 278 3.99 6.04 -4.48
N PHE A 279 2.94 5.30 -4.82
CA PHE A 279 1.74 5.19 -3.98
C PHE A 279 0.98 3.90 -4.21
N ASP A 280 0.49 3.27 -3.14
CA ASP A 280 -0.27 2.03 -3.16
C ASP A 280 -1.50 2.08 -2.24
N GLY A 281 -2.27 0.99 -2.19
CA GLY A 281 -3.45 0.89 -1.31
C GLY A 281 -3.15 1.00 0.19
N THR A 282 -1.94 0.62 0.63
CA THR A 282 -1.51 0.78 2.03
C THR A 282 -1.22 2.26 2.33
N SER A 283 -0.56 2.93 1.39
CA SER A 283 -0.15 4.34 1.45
C SER A 283 -1.33 5.29 1.62
N VAL A 284 -2.50 4.96 1.07
CA VAL A 284 -3.76 5.71 1.30
C VAL A 284 -3.97 5.98 2.79
N SER A 285 -3.86 4.95 3.63
CA SER A 285 -4.13 5.08 5.07
C SER A 285 -3.07 5.93 5.79
N VAL A 286 -1.80 5.80 5.40
CA VAL A 286 -0.69 6.56 5.97
C VAL A 286 -0.81 8.04 5.60
N PHE A 287 -1.02 8.32 4.32
CA PHE A 287 -1.20 9.66 3.77
C PHE A 287 -2.37 10.40 4.43
N LEU A 288 -3.55 9.78 4.53
CA LEU A 288 -4.73 10.43 5.12
C LEU A 288 -4.56 10.69 6.62
N ASN A 289 -3.96 9.75 7.37
CA ASN A 289 -3.70 9.93 8.79
C ASN A 289 -2.70 11.07 9.03
N ASP A 290 -1.60 11.11 8.27
CA ASP A 290 -0.61 12.18 8.38
C ASP A 290 -1.14 13.53 7.89
N LEU A 291 -1.95 13.57 6.84
CA LEU A 291 -2.61 14.78 6.36
C LEU A 291 -3.63 15.30 7.37
N SER A 292 -4.45 14.42 7.95
CA SER A 292 -5.39 14.78 9.01
C SER A 292 -4.67 15.31 10.25
N PHE A 293 -3.57 14.68 10.65
CA PHE A 293 -2.75 15.11 11.79
C PHE A 293 -2.05 16.45 11.53
N ALA A 294 -1.40 16.61 10.37
CA ALA A 294 -0.75 17.86 9.98
C ALA A 294 -1.76 19.01 9.87
N TYR A 295 -2.94 18.73 9.28
CA TYR A 295 -4.05 19.68 9.21
C TYR A 295 -4.54 20.07 10.60
N ALA A 296 -4.80 19.10 11.49
CA ALA A 296 -5.34 19.38 12.83
C ALA A 296 -4.39 20.21 13.70
N ASN A 297 -3.07 20.01 13.57
CA ASN A 297 -2.06 20.59 14.46
C ASN A 297 -1.26 21.77 13.85
N ASP A 298 -1.41 22.05 12.55
CA ASP A 298 -0.70 23.15 11.85
C ASP A 298 0.84 23.03 11.86
N LEU A 299 1.35 21.81 11.96
CA LEU A 299 2.78 21.52 12.19
C LEU A 299 3.61 21.53 10.91
N SER A 300 4.91 21.82 11.07
CA SER A 300 5.97 21.21 10.27
C SER A 300 6.42 19.91 10.95
N PHE A 301 6.58 18.82 10.19
CA PHE A 301 7.17 17.59 10.73
C PHE A 301 8.69 17.77 10.85
N SER A 302 9.24 17.59 12.05
CA SER A 302 10.67 17.28 12.19
C SER A 302 10.89 15.85 11.71
N MET A 303 11.66 15.67 10.64
CA MET A 303 12.00 14.34 10.16
C MET A 303 12.90 13.65 11.19
N SER A 304 12.47 12.49 11.69
CA SER A 304 13.33 11.66 12.56
C SER A 304 14.52 11.17 11.74
N GLU A 305 15.73 11.27 12.29
CA GLU A 305 16.94 10.78 11.63
C GLU A 305 16.86 9.27 11.30
N ASN A 306 16.10 8.50 12.10
CA ASN A 306 15.92 7.06 11.88
C ASN A 306 14.75 6.70 10.95
N LEU A 307 14.11 7.68 10.29
CA LEU A 307 12.98 7.41 9.40
C LEU A 307 13.46 6.87 8.04
N LEU A 308 13.34 5.55 7.85
CA LEU A 308 13.54 4.90 6.56
C LEU A 308 12.66 5.54 5.47
N GLN A 309 13.30 5.98 4.39
CA GLN A 309 12.66 6.52 3.20
C GLN A 309 12.54 5.45 2.12
N CYS A 310 11.67 5.66 1.13
CA CYS A 310 11.42 4.69 0.06
C CYS A 310 12.67 4.41 -0.81
N ILE A 311 13.59 5.37 -0.89
CA ILE A 311 14.89 5.21 -1.53
C ILE A 311 15.77 4.18 -0.77
N ASP A 312 15.81 4.24 0.56
CA ASP A 312 16.53 3.28 1.40
C ASP A 312 16.01 1.86 1.17
N THR A 313 14.69 1.69 1.12
CA THR A 313 14.07 0.37 0.83
C THR A 313 14.41 -0.15 -0.57
N SER A 314 14.66 0.74 -1.54
CA SER A 314 15.07 0.33 -2.89
C SER A 314 16.50 -0.23 -2.88
N VAL A 315 17.41 0.41 -2.15
CA VAL A 315 18.78 -0.06 -1.93
C VAL A 315 18.78 -1.40 -1.19
N TYR A 316 18.03 -1.50 -0.08
CA TYR A 316 17.97 -2.75 0.70
C TYR A 316 17.34 -3.91 -0.09
N GLU A 317 16.31 -3.68 -0.91
CA GLU A 317 15.71 -4.72 -1.77
C GLU A 317 16.74 -5.33 -2.73
N ARG A 318 17.63 -4.50 -3.31
CA ARG A 318 18.70 -4.96 -4.22
C ARG A 318 19.76 -5.81 -3.52
N LEU A 319 19.90 -5.71 -2.20
CA LEU A 319 20.82 -6.52 -1.39
C LEU A 319 20.22 -7.87 -0.94
N ILE A 320 18.92 -8.12 -1.14
CA ILE A 320 18.27 -9.38 -0.73
C ILE A 320 18.71 -10.52 -1.67
N ASP A 321 19.20 -11.62 -1.11
CA ASP A 321 19.46 -12.84 -1.89
C ASP A 321 18.15 -13.49 -2.37
N MET A 322 17.78 -13.17 -3.60
CA MET A 322 16.62 -13.73 -4.27
C MET A 322 16.90 -15.07 -4.98
N THR A 323 18.08 -15.68 -4.83
CA THR A 323 18.47 -16.90 -5.55
C THR A 323 17.49 -18.06 -5.35
N ARG A 324 17.09 -18.32 -4.10
CA ARG A 324 16.11 -19.38 -3.78
C ARG A 324 14.74 -19.10 -4.41
N SER A 325 14.27 -17.86 -4.33
CA SER A 325 12.99 -17.42 -4.90
C SER A 325 12.99 -17.47 -6.44
N ARG A 326 14.09 -17.05 -7.07
CA ARG A 326 14.31 -17.14 -8.52
C ARG A 326 14.32 -18.59 -8.98
N HIS A 327 15.02 -19.48 -8.28
CA HIS A 327 15.06 -20.91 -8.61
C HIS A 327 13.67 -21.55 -8.46
N PHE A 328 12.92 -21.22 -7.41
CA PHE A 328 11.53 -21.66 -7.25
C PHE A 328 10.66 -21.23 -8.44
N TRP A 329 10.61 -19.93 -8.77
CA TRP A 329 9.79 -19.46 -9.89
C TRP A 329 10.24 -20.01 -11.24
N TYR A 330 11.55 -20.13 -11.48
CA TYR A 330 12.06 -20.79 -12.67
C TYR A 330 11.58 -22.24 -12.76
N SER A 331 11.61 -23.00 -11.66
CA SER A 331 11.12 -24.39 -11.63
C SER A 331 9.62 -24.50 -11.92
N GLN A 332 8.80 -23.58 -11.39
CA GLN A 332 7.35 -23.59 -11.59
C GLN A 332 6.94 -23.15 -13.00
N LEU A 333 7.72 -22.24 -13.62
CA LEU A 333 7.39 -21.63 -14.91
C LEU A 333 8.21 -22.19 -16.09
N LYS A 334 9.12 -23.14 -15.86
CA LYS A 334 10.03 -23.70 -16.87
C LYS A 334 9.33 -24.16 -18.15
N ASP A 335 8.22 -24.88 -17.98
CA ASP A 335 7.42 -25.45 -19.06
C ASP A 335 6.14 -24.63 -19.32
N TYR A 336 6.02 -23.43 -18.73
CA TYR A 336 4.85 -22.56 -18.90
C TYR A 336 4.87 -21.91 -20.29
N ASN A 337 3.95 -22.33 -21.15
CA ASN A 337 3.81 -21.74 -22.47
C ASN A 337 3.07 -20.40 -22.38
N PHE A 338 3.83 -19.30 -22.33
CA PHE A 338 3.32 -17.92 -22.27
C PHE A 338 2.39 -17.52 -23.44
N THR A 339 2.31 -18.30 -24.53
CA THR A 339 1.34 -18.06 -25.62
C THR A 339 -0.06 -18.60 -25.34
N ARG A 340 -0.23 -19.50 -24.36
CA ARG A 340 -1.54 -20.00 -23.93
C ARG A 340 -2.20 -19.00 -22.97
N SER A 341 -2.76 -17.94 -23.55
CA SER A 341 -3.68 -17.05 -22.82
C SER A 341 -4.86 -17.84 -22.25
N LEU A 342 -5.36 -17.44 -21.09
CA LEU A 342 -6.61 -17.97 -20.54
C LEU A 342 -7.72 -17.75 -21.57
N SER A 343 -8.42 -18.83 -21.94
CA SER A 343 -9.52 -18.79 -22.91
C SER A 343 -10.79 -18.23 -22.27
N LEU A 344 -10.75 -16.92 -21.99
CA LEU A 344 -11.88 -16.15 -21.51
C LEU A 344 -12.86 -15.87 -22.68
N PRO A 345 -14.18 -15.81 -22.42
CA PRO A 345 -15.17 -15.42 -23.42
C PRO A 345 -15.07 -13.92 -23.68
N VAL A 346 -14.14 -13.53 -24.58
CA VAL A 346 -13.93 -12.15 -24.99
C VAL A 346 -14.79 -11.80 -26.19
N ASP A 347 -15.42 -10.61 -26.17
CA ASP A 347 -16.24 -10.12 -27.29
C ASP A 347 -15.44 -9.93 -28.59
N ARG A 348 -14.11 -9.76 -28.47
CA ARG A 348 -13.16 -9.62 -29.58
C ARG A 348 -11.84 -10.30 -29.22
N HIS A 349 -11.29 -11.09 -30.14
CA HIS A 349 -9.95 -11.63 -30.00
C HIS A 349 -8.89 -10.54 -30.19
N CYS A 350 -7.81 -10.60 -29.41
CA CYS A 350 -6.63 -9.76 -29.62
C CYS A 350 -5.96 -10.14 -30.95
N LEU A 351 -5.57 -9.14 -31.75
CA LEU A 351 -4.87 -9.36 -33.02
C LEU A 351 -3.45 -9.83 -32.74
N SER A 352 -2.98 -10.82 -33.50
CA SER A 352 -1.68 -11.49 -33.30
C SER A 352 -0.43 -10.64 -33.62
N MET A 353 -0.56 -9.30 -33.68
CA MET A 353 0.52 -8.37 -33.98
C MET A 353 0.89 -7.45 -32.80
N ASP A 354 0.22 -7.56 -31.64
CA ASP A 354 0.69 -6.95 -30.38
C ASP A 354 1.90 -7.72 -29.81
N TYR A 355 2.98 -7.81 -30.60
CA TYR A 355 4.27 -8.26 -30.12
C TYR A 355 4.81 -7.25 -29.11
N ARG A 356 4.59 -7.54 -27.83
CA ARG A 356 5.25 -6.90 -26.69
C ARG A 356 6.74 -7.29 -26.58
N SER A 357 7.42 -7.50 -27.70
CA SER A 357 8.88 -7.52 -27.75
C SER A 357 9.36 -6.08 -27.78
N GLY A 358 10.39 -5.74 -27.00
CA GLY A 358 11.06 -4.43 -27.01
C GLY A 358 11.85 -4.13 -28.29
N SER A 359 11.42 -4.72 -29.41
CA SER A 359 12.02 -4.61 -30.74
C SER A 359 11.34 -3.50 -31.54
N GLN A 360 11.33 -2.27 -31.03
CA GLN A 360 11.32 -1.13 -31.94
C GLN A 360 12.69 -1.09 -32.60
N SER A 361 12.73 -1.33 -33.90
CA SER A 361 13.94 -1.20 -34.70
C SER A 361 14.41 0.25 -34.66
N ALA A 362 15.59 0.48 -34.09
CA ALA A 362 16.28 1.76 -34.15
C ALA A 362 16.75 2.01 -35.60
N THR A 363 15.83 2.54 -36.42
CA THR A 363 16.10 3.00 -37.78
C THR A 363 15.29 4.25 -38.08
N GLN A 364 15.83 5.41 -37.70
CA GLN A 364 15.83 6.64 -38.49
C GLN A 364 17.08 7.45 -38.14
#